data_AF-A0A7C2PP08-F1
#
_entry.id   AF-A0A7C2PP08-F1
#
_cell.length_a   1.000
_cell.length_b   1.000
_cell.length_c   1.000
_cell.angle_alpha   90.00
_cell.angle_beta   90.00
_cell.angle_gamma   90.00
#
_symmetry.space_group_name_H-M   'P 1'
#
loop_
_entity.id
_entity.type
_entity.pdbx_description
1 polymer ?
#
loop_
_entity_poly.entity_id
_entity_poly.type
_entity_poly.pdbx_seq_one_letter_code
_entity_poly.pdbx_strand_id
1 'polypeptide(L)'
;SREGEPWYRHVMGRVFNWIIRLVALRGINDTQCGFKALRRAVARDLFQRVRIYGDDAPIVRGAAVTAYDVELLFLAQRRGYAICEIPVKWRYGTETKVNPLRDSWRNLRDVLRVRINDLCGKYDVTSTPIEEVAPR
;
A
#
# COMPACT_ATOMS: atom_id res chain seq x y z
N SER A 1 5.22 -7.80 17.50
CA SER A 1 5.39 -9.26 17.37
C SER A 1 4.05 -9.84 16.95
N ARG A 2 4.03 -10.75 15.96
CA ARG A 2 2.82 -11.49 15.57
C ARG A 2 2.83 -12.82 16.34
N GLU A 3 1.93 -12.97 17.30
CA GLU A 3 1.84 -14.18 18.14
C GLU A 3 0.91 -15.20 17.45
N GLY A 4 1.39 -16.43 17.21
CA GLY A 4 0.58 -17.56 16.72
C GLY A 4 0.44 -17.75 15.20
N GLU A 5 1.14 -16.97 14.37
CA GLU A 5 1.11 -17.12 12.90
C GLU A 5 2.01 -18.29 12.41
N PRO A 6 1.56 -19.15 11.48
CA PRO A 6 2.41 -20.20 10.91
C PRO A 6 3.68 -19.65 10.25
N TRP A 7 4.82 -20.29 10.50
CA TRP A 7 6.15 -19.80 10.06
C TRP A 7 6.23 -19.57 8.53
N TYR A 8 5.59 -20.39 7.71
CA TYR A 8 5.60 -20.26 6.25
C TYR A 8 4.84 -19.01 5.77
N ARG A 9 3.75 -18.63 6.46
CA ARG A 9 3.05 -17.36 6.19
C ARG A 9 3.91 -16.17 6.57
N HIS A 10 4.64 -16.29 7.68
CA HIS A 10 5.55 -15.26 8.13
C HIS A 10 6.72 -15.05 7.15
N VAL A 11 7.27 -16.12 6.57
CA VAL A 11 8.33 -16.04 5.55
C VAL A 11 7.78 -15.48 4.24
N MET A 12 6.64 -15.97 3.74
CA MET A 12 6.03 -15.45 2.52
C MET A 12 5.71 -13.96 2.61
N GLY A 13 5.13 -13.51 3.73
CA GLY A 13 4.86 -12.09 3.97
C GLY A 13 6.13 -11.23 3.98
N ARG A 14 7.23 -11.72 4.56
CA ARG A 14 8.52 -11.01 4.58
C ARG A 14 9.15 -10.90 3.19
N VAL A 15 9.18 -11.98 2.42
CA VAL A 15 9.71 -11.98 1.04
C VAL A 15 8.88 -11.04 0.16
N PHE A 16 7.56 -11.10 0.29
CA PHE A 16 6.65 -10.26 -0.48
C PHE A 16 6.83 -8.77 -0.15
N ASN A 17 6.89 -8.43 1.14
CA ASN A 17 7.18 -7.06 1.58
C ASN A 17 8.55 -6.58 1.09
N TRP A 18 9.56 -7.45 1.06
CA TRP A 18 10.88 -7.12 0.53
C TRP A 18 10.83 -6.78 -0.97
N ILE A 19 10.09 -7.57 -1.76
CA ILE A 19 9.87 -7.29 -3.20
C ILE A 19 9.16 -5.96 -3.39
N ILE A 20 8.10 -5.67 -2.63
CA ILE A 20 7.40 -4.38 -2.70
C ILE A 20 8.36 -3.22 -2.41
N ARG A 21 9.18 -3.36 -1.36
CA ARG A 21 10.14 -2.31 -0.98
C ARG A 21 11.17 -2.04 -2.06
N LEU A 22 11.61 -3.08 -2.76
CA LEU A 22 12.55 -2.96 -3.87
C LEU A 22 11.90 -2.28 -5.09
N VAL A 23 10.65 -2.64 -5.40
CA VAL A 23 9.98 -2.23 -6.65
C VAL A 23 9.31 -0.86 -6.53
N ALA A 24 8.69 -0.56 -5.39
CA ALA A 24 7.80 0.59 -5.25
C ALA A 24 8.14 1.49 -4.03
N LEU A 25 8.50 0.94 -2.87
CA LEU A 25 8.50 1.73 -1.62
C LEU A 25 9.83 1.71 -0.88
N ARG A 26 10.53 2.84 -0.84
CA ARG A 26 11.83 2.93 -0.13
C ARG A 26 11.62 3.37 1.31
N GLY A 27 12.26 2.70 2.27
CA GLY A 27 12.28 3.17 3.67
C GLY A 27 11.03 2.91 4.53
N ILE A 28 10.05 2.15 4.03
CA ILE A 28 8.88 1.71 4.82
C ILE A 28 9.04 0.23 5.18
N ASN A 29 8.89 -0.12 6.45
CA ASN A 29 9.07 -1.49 6.93
C ASN A 29 7.80 -2.32 6.85
N ASP A 30 6.63 -1.76 7.15
CA ASP A 30 5.33 -2.42 6.97
C ASP A 30 4.49 -1.68 5.93
N THR A 31 4.55 -2.17 4.68
CA THR A 31 3.84 -1.56 3.55
C THR A 31 2.37 -1.98 3.48
N GLN A 32 1.97 -3.03 4.20
CA GLN A 32 0.67 -3.70 4.05
C GLN A 32 -0.11 -3.81 5.36
N CYS A 33 0.18 -2.91 6.31
CA CYS A 33 -0.66 -2.75 7.49
C CYS A 33 -2.03 -2.19 7.07
N GLY A 34 -3.11 -2.86 7.47
CA GLY A 34 -4.48 -2.41 7.15
C GLY A 34 -4.92 -1.14 7.88
N PHE A 35 -4.08 -0.58 8.77
CA PHE A 35 -4.37 0.66 9.49
C PHE A 35 -3.49 1.80 8.94
N LYS A 36 -4.14 2.81 8.34
CA LYS A 36 -3.47 4.02 7.83
C LYS A 36 -4.28 5.24 8.22
N ALA A 37 -3.61 6.24 8.78
CA ALA A 37 -4.21 7.54 9.10
C ALA A 37 -3.60 8.60 8.17
N LEU A 38 -4.45 9.44 7.58
CA LEU A 38 -4.05 10.50 6.67
C LEU A 38 -4.71 11.80 7.09
N ARG A 39 -4.01 12.92 6.92
CA ARG A 39 -4.66 14.24 7.02
C ARG A 39 -5.66 14.40 5.87
N ARG A 40 -6.74 15.14 6.11
CA ARG A 40 -7.83 15.31 5.12
C ARG A 40 -7.34 15.81 3.76
N ALA A 41 -6.47 16.82 3.74
CA ALA A 41 -5.94 17.40 2.51
C ALA A 41 -5.08 16.39 1.72
N VAL A 42 -4.17 15.71 2.43
CA VAL A 42 -3.32 14.64 1.88
C VAL A 42 -4.17 13.49 1.33
N ALA A 43 -5.19 13.05 2.07
CA ALA A 43 -6.11 12.03 1.60
C ALA A 43 -6.74 12.46 0.26
N ARG A 44 -7.40 13.61 0.20
CA ARG A 44 -8.06 14.09 -1.03
C ARG A 44 -7.10 14.12 -2.23
N ASP A 45 -5.90 14.63 -2.01
CA ASP A 45 -4.86 14.70 -3.04
C ASP A 45 -4.44 13.32 -3.57
N LEU A 46 -4.17 12.39 -2.67
CA LEU A 46 -3.72 11.04 -3.02
C LEU A 46 -4.84 10.24 -3.68
N PHE A 47 -6.05 10.26 -3.13
CA PHE A 47 -7.20 9.51 -3.67
C PHE A 47 -7.58 9.96 -5.09
N GLN A 48 -7.41 11.24 -5.43
CA GLN A 48 -7.60 11.74 -6.80
C GLN A 48 -6.55 11.23 -7.80
N ARG A 49 -5.45 10.66 -7.33
CA ARG A 49 -4.31 10.20 -8.13
C ARG A 49 -4.20 8.68 -8.21
N VAL A 50 -4.96 7.95 -7.39
CA VAL A 50 -5.05 6.49 -7.45
C VAL A 50 -5.57 6.08 -8.83
N ARG A 51 -4.91 5.11 -9.46
CA ARG A 51 -5.27 4.62 -10.81
C ARG A 51 -5.67 3.16 -10.80
N ILE A 52 -4.96 2.30 -10.08
CA ILE A 52 -5.23 0.85 -10.12
C ILE A 52 -6.56 0.52 -9.43
N TYR A 53 -6.88 1.29 -8.39
CA TYR A 53 -8.11 1.17 -7.61
C TYR A 53 -8.97 2.44 -7.67
N GLY A 54 -8.87 3.21 -8.77
CA GLY A 54 -9.69 4.40 -9.03
C GLY A 54 -11.04 4.04 -9.65
N ASP A 55 -11.70 5.02 -10.26
CA ASP A 55 -13.10 4.90 -10.75
C ASP A 55 -13.30 3.77 -11.78
N ASP A 56 -12.30 3.48 -12.60
CA ASP A 56 -12.33 2.43 -13.64
C ASP A 56 -11.88 1.05 -13.13
N ALA A 57 -11.61 0.91 -11.83
CA ALA A 57 -11.04 -0.31 -11.28
C ALA A 57 -12.05 -1.47 -11.29
N PRO A 58 -11.61 -2.71 -11.57
CA PRO A 58 -12.47 -3.89 -11.46
C PRO A 58 -13.02 -4.03 -10.03
N ILE A 59 -14.33 -4.20 -9.90
CA ILE A 59 -14.98 -4.43 -8.60
C ILE A 59 -14.42 -5.72 -7.99
N VAL A 60 -13.75 -5.58 -6.85
CA VAL A 60 -13.27 -6.70 -6.06
C VAL A 60 -14.43 -7.25 -5.23
N ARG A 61 -14.87 -8.49 -5.51
CA ARG A 61 -15.89 -9.18 -4.72
C ARG A 61 -15.25 -10.11 -3.70
N GLY A 62 -15.68 -10.02 -2.45
CA GLY A 62 -15.16 -10.82 -1.34
C GLY A 62 -13.85 -10.28 -0.75
N ALA A 63 -13.27 -11.01 0.20
CA ALA A 63 -11.98 -10.65 0.79
C ALA A 63 -10.85 -10.89 -0.22
N ALA A 64 -9.99 -9.90 -0.42
CA ALA A 64 -8.82 -10.01 -1.29
C ALA A 64 -7.66 -9.19 -0.72
N VAL A 65 -6.44 -9.68 -0.96
CA VAL A 65 -5.24 -8.87 -0.76
C VAL A 65 -5.04 -8.01 -2.01
N THR A 66 -4.96 -6.71 -1.82
CA THR A 66 -4.80 -5.71 -2.89
C THR A 66 -3.51 -4.92 -2.70
N ALA A 67 -3.00 -4.34 -3.78
CA ALA A 67 -1.84 -3.44 -3.78
C ALA A 67 -2.26 -1.98 -3.49
N TYR A 68 -3.49 -1.76 -3.02
CA TYR A 68 -4.04 -0.42 -2.81
C TYR A 68 -3.16 0.39 -1.85
N ASP A 69 -2.77 -0.25 -0.75
CA ASP A 69 -1.85 0.32 0.22
C ASP A 69 -0.49 0.70 -0.38
N VAL A 70 -0.01 -0.12 -1.31
CA VAL A 70 1.27 0.10 -1.99
C VAL A 70 1.17 1.30 -2.93
N GLU A 71 0.10 1.39 -3.73
CA GLU A 71 -0.13 2.54 -4.62
C GLU A 71 -0.26 3.84 -3.81
N LEU A 72 -0.99 3.82 -2.70
CA LEU A 72 -1.18 4.99 -1.86
C LEU A 72 0.14 5.49 -1.25
N LEU A 73 0.94 4.57 -0.68
CA LEU A 73 2.25 4.92 -0.13
C LEU A 73 3.22 5.37 -1.23
N PHE A 74 3.12 4.80 -2.43
CA PHE A 74 3.95 5.17 -3.58
C PHE A 74 3.69 6.60 -4.00
N LEU A 75 2.41 6.96 -4.16
CA LEU A 75 1.98 8.32 -4.45
C LEU A 75 2.42 9.28 -3.35
N ALA A 76 2.30 8.89 -2.08
CA ALA A 76 2.73 9.73 -0.96
C ALA A 76 4.23 10.04 -1.00
N GLN A 77 5.07 9.05 -1.30
CA GLN A 77 6.51 9.25 -1.48
C GLN A 77 6.84 10.13 -2.68
N ARG A 78 6.16 9.90 -3.82
CA ARG A 78 6.38 10.69 -5.04
C ARG A 78 5.95 12.15 -4.88
N ARG A 79 4.88 12.38 -4.11
CA ARG A 79 4.41 13.71 -3.69
C ARG A 79 5.24 14.32 -2.56
N GLY A 80 6.27 13.64 -2.03
CA GLY A 80 7.13 14.15 -0.98
C GLY A 80 6.46 14.31 0.39
N TYR A 81 5.33 13.63 0.64
CA TYR A 81 4.71 13.66 1.96
C TYR A 81 5.55 12.89 2.99
N ALA A 82 5.57 13.40 4.23
CA ALA A 82 6.18 12.71 5.34
C ALA A 82 5.35 11.49 5.74
N ILE A 83 6.01 10.34 5.90
CA ILE A 83 5.40 9.07 6.30
C ILE A 83 6.06 8.63 7.61
N CYS A 84 5.24 8.36 8.63
CA CYS A 84 5.69 7.88 9.93
C CYS A 84 5.06 6.51 10.23
N GLU A 85 5.90 5.53 10.59
CA GLU A 85 5.45 4.20 11.02
C GLU A 85 5.24 4.18 12.53
N ILE A 86 4.02 3.85 12.96
CA ILE A 86 3.69 3.72 14.39
C ILE A 86 3.47 2.24 14.71
N PRO A 87 4.25 1.65 15.63
CA PRO A 87 4.14 0.23 15.96
C PRO A 87 2.81 -0.05 16.68
N VAL A 88 2.02 -0.97 16.12
CA VAL A 88 0.79 -1.47 16.73
C VAL A 88 0.92 -2.95 17.10
N LYS A 89 0.42 -3.33 18.27
CA LYS A 89 0.33 -4.75 18.67
C LYS A 89 -0.91 -5.36 18.03
N TRP A 90 -0.70 -6.34 17.16
CA TRP A 90 -1.78 -7.06 16.49
C TRP A 90 -1.82 -8.52 16.92
N ARG A 91 -3.02 -9.05 17.20
CA ARG A 91 -3.25 -10.46 17.55
C ARG A 91 -3.76 -11.21 16.33
N TYR A 92 -3.21 -12.40 16.08
CA TYR A 92 -3.61 -13.23 14.95
C TYR A 92 -5.05 -13.75 15.13
N GLY A 93 -5.91 -13.44 14.15
CA GLY A 93 -7.24 -14.04 14.04
C GLY A 93 -7.16 -15.36 13.28
N THR A 94 -7.76 -16.41 13.82
CA THR A 94 -7.70 -17.78 13.28
C THR A 94 -8.44 -17.95 11.94
N GLU A 95 -9.33 -17.02 11.60
CA GLU A 95 -10.10 -17.03 10.35
C GLU A 95 -9.38 -16.25 9.23
N THR A 96 -9.11 -16.91 8.11
CA THR A 96 -8.57 -16.28 6.89
C THR A 96 -9.55 -16.52 5.74
N LYS A 97 -10.19 -15.45 5.26
CA LYS A 97 -11.11 -15.50 4.09
C LYS A 97 -10.41 -15.31 2.75
N VAL A 98 -9.07 -15.18 2.74
CA VAL A 98 -8.25 -14.92 1.55
C VAL A 98 -7.51 -16.18 1.08
N ASN A 99 -7.30 -16.31 -0.23
CA ASN A 99 -6.53 -17.40 -0.81
C ASN A 99 -5.05 -16.96 -0.95
N PRO A 100 -4.11 -17.53 -0.16
CA PRO A 100 -2.74 -17.02 -0.09
C PRO A 100 -2.01 -16.96 -1.43
N LEU A 101 -2.20 -17.95 -2.31
CA LEU A 101 -1.49 -18.01 -3.59
C LEU A 101 -2.12 -17.06 -4.62
N ARG A 102 -3.45 -17.15 -4.79
CA ARG A 102 -4.18 -16.33 -5.78
C ARG A 102 -4.07 -14.85 -5.45
N ASP A 103 -4.24 -14.48 -4.18
CA ASP A 103 -4.23 -13.09 -3.76
C ASP A 103 -2.81 -12.52 -3.74
N SER A 104 -1.78 -13.32 -3.42
CA SER A 104 -0.38 -12.89 -3.56
C SER A 104 0.00 -12.60 -5.01
N TRP A 105 -0.42 -13.45 -5.96
CA TRP A 105 -0.16 -13.22 -7.39
C TRP A 105 -0.87 -11.98 -7.92
N ARG A 106 -2.15 -11.80 -7.57
CA ARG A 106 -2.91 -10.59 -7.91
C ARG A 106 -2.19 -9.35 -7.39
N ASN A 107 -1.81 -9.36 -6.12
CA ASN A 107 -1.15 -8.26 -5.47
C ASN A 107 0.20 -7.94 -6.12
N LEU A 108 1.04 -8.95 -6.43
CA LEU A 108 2.30 -8.74 -7.13
C LEU A 108 2.11 -8.05 -8.48
N ARG A 109 1.14 -8.52 -9.27
CA ARG A 109 0.81 -7.92 -10.57
C ARG A 109 0.37 -6.46 -10.44
N ASP A 110 -0.42 -6.16 -9.41
CA ASP A 110 -0.89 -4.81 -9.17
C ASP A 110 0.28 -3.90 -8.72
N VAL A 111 1.21 -4.38 -7.88
CA VAL A 111 2.45 -3.65 -7.53
C VAL A 111 3.32 -3.37 -8.76
N LEU A 112 3.50 -4.35 -9.65
CA LEU A 112 4.22 -4.15 -10.91
C LEU A 112 3.53 -3.10 -11.79
N ARG A 113 2.19 -3.11 -11.82
CA ARG A 113 1.40 -2.11 -12.54
C ARG A 113 1.59 -0.71 -11.95
N VAL A 114 1.73 -0.54 -10.63
CA VAL A 114 2.09 0.77 -10.04
C VAL A 114 3.40 1.24 -10.65
N ARG A 115 4.41 0.38 -10.68
CA ARG A 115 5.73 0.75 -11.21
C ARG A 115 5.70 1.07 -12.70
N ILE A 116 4.97 0.30 -13.49
CA ILE A 116 4.80 0.55 -14.93
C ILE A 116 4.05 1.87 -15.15
N ASN A 117 2.97 2.14 -14.41
CA ASN A 117 2.23 3.39 -14.51
C ASN A 117 3.11 4.60 -14.20
N ASP A 118 3.99 4.50 -13.20
CA ASP A 118 4.98 5.53 -12.88
C ASP A 118 5.98 5.74 -14.02
N LEU A 119 6.55 4.66 -14.58
CA LEU A 119 7.48 4.74 -15.71
C LEU A 119 6.81 5.31 -16.97
N CYS A 120 5.52 5.04 -17.18
CA CYS A 120 4.73 5.62 -18.26
C CYS A 120 4.23 7.05 -17.97
N GLY A 121 4.56 7.64 -16.81
CA GLY A 121 4.15 9.00 -16.45
C GLY A 121 2.65 9.17 -16.20
N LYS A 122 1.92 8.09 -15.87
CA LYS A 122 0.46 8.13 -15.67
C LYS A 122 0.02 8.74 -14.33
N TYR A 123 0.96 8.93 -13.41
CA TYR A 123 0.72 9.58 -12.13
C TYR A 123 1.13 11.05 -12.21
N ASP A 124 0.19 11.94 -11.92
CA ASP A 124 0.44 13.38 -11.78
C ASP A 124 0.96 13.67 -10.35
N VAL A 125 2.27 13.44 -10.17
CA VAL A 125 2.96 13.58 -8.88
C VAL A 125 4.00 14.71 -8.86
N THR A 126 4.19 15.40 -9.99
CA THR A 126 5.25 16.41 -10.19
C THR A 126 4.87 17.81 -9.70
N SER A 127 3.60 18.03 -9.40
CA SER A 127 3.13 19.29 -8.79
C SER A 127 3.67 19.45 -7.37
N THR A 128 3.80 20.70 -6.90
CA THR A 128 4.20 20.99 -5.51
C THR A 128 3.28 20.26 -4.54
N PRO A 129 3.81 19.63 -3.47
CA PRO A 129 2.97 19.06 -2.41
C PRO A 129 2.01 20.13 -1.90
N ILE A 130 0.80 19.76 -1.48
CA ILE A 130 -0.06 20.73 -0.83
C ILE A 130 0.67 21.21 0.42
N GLU A 131 1.01 22.50 0.51
CA GLU A 131 1.58 23.07 1.73
C GLU A 131 0.62 22.78 2.87
N GLU A 132 1.08 21.98 3.83
CA GLU A 132 0.36 21.83 5.07
C GLU A 132 0.43 23.16 5.80
N VAL A 133 -0.69 23.87 5.88
CA VAL A 133 -0.89 24.84 6.95
C VAL A 133 -0.71 24.06 8.26
N ALA A 134 0.41 24.29 8.94
CA ALA A 134 0.70 23.68 10.22
C ALA A 134 -0.52 23.87 11.15
N PRO A 135 -0.92 22.84 11.92
CA PRO A 135 -1.99 23.02 12.89
C PRO A 135 -1.60 24.17 13.82
N ARG A 136 -2.47 25.19 13.90
CA ARG A 136 -2.40 26.22 14.95
C ARG A 136 -2.69 25.59 16.30
#